data_AF-A0A8C3AV95-F1
#
_entry.id   AF-A0A8C3AV95-F1
#
_cell.length_a   1.000
_cell.length_b   1.000
_cell.length_c   1.000
_cell.angle_alpha   90.00
_cell.angle_beta   90.00
_cell.angle_gamma   90.00
#
_symmetry.space_group_name_H-M   'P 1'
#
loop_
_entity.id
_entity.type
_entity.pdbx_description
1 polymer ?
#
loop_
_entity_poly.entity_id
_entity_poly.type
_entity_poly.pdbx_seq_one_letter_code
_entity_poly.pdbx_strand_id
1 'polypeptide(L)'
;MDFIQFLGPEGYNAVKKRRENNFIKGYISLILLLIVAMVFPHRNVTHKLKLFTIIKVLIKQLIFPPHPRISLSLSLSLCVCVCVCVCTEQHPIEYATDGTNRWWQSPSIKNGMMYHYVTITLDLKQVFQIAYMILKAANSPRPGNWVLERSIDGVTFDPWQYYAITDTECLTRFNINPRTGTPSYTRDDEVICTSYYSKIHPLENGEIHTSLINGRPSAADPSPTLLNFTSARYIRLVFQRIRTLNADLMTLTLHDTKDMDPIYYYSIKDISIGGMCICYGHAKACPLDTATKKFSCECEHNTCGESCDHCCPGYHQQPWMAGTFLTRHVCEKCNCHGKADECSFNQTVADLSLSLNIQGQNRGGGVCIGCRDNTTGINCQTCVDGYYRPAGPAVPGGSCQPCDCHGNLDLSTPGSCDPITGRCLRCRQGYGSASCDSCADGYHGDAIIPNCWWDAERQDCIPCRCSPHGSMSQRCDIEGRCICRPGFVGQRCDLRRQSYERRETRRPVERVPIEVAQQRWGGSSRTGGCPRGAYRPKTGVTHTARCV
;
A
#
# COMPACT_ATOMS: atom_id res chain seq x y z
N MET A 1 42.70 -22.28 -19.01
CA MET A 1 41.43 -23.03 -19.02
C MET A 1 40.52 -22.45 -17.96
N ASP A 2 39.58 -21.56 -18.20
CA ASP A 2 39.35 -20.50 -19.19
C ASP A 2 38.18 -19.74 -18.58
N PHE A 3 38.27 -18.42 -18.44
CA PHE A 3 37.09 -17.57 -18.33
C PHE A 3 37.40 -16.24 -19.00
N ILE A 4 36.97 -16.15 -20.27
CA ILE A 4 36.90 -14.92 -21.05
C ILE A 4 35.42 -14.64 -21.37
N GLN A 5 35.02 -13.41 -21.02
CA GLN A 5 34.02 -12.49 -21.60
C GLN A 5 32.57 -12.93 -21.86
N PHE A 6 31.64 -12.08 -21.39
CA PHE A 6 30.89 -11.15 -22.26
C PHE A 6 30.48 -9.90 -21.45
N LEU A 7 31.07 -8.74 -21.78
CA LEU A 7 30.55 -7.41 -21.45
C LEU A 7 30.08 -6.76 -22.76
N GLY A 8 28.79 -6.40 -22.81
CA GLY A 8 28.14 -5.64 -23.87
C GLY A 8 28.18 -4.12 -23.63
N PRO A 9 27.69 -3.30 -24.58
CA PRO A 9 28.39 -2.09 -25.02
C PRO A 9 27.75 -0.80 -24.53
N GLU A 10 28.00 -0.39 -23.27
CA GLU A 10 27.73 0.99 -22.82
C GLU A 10 28.87 1.64 -22.00
N GLY A 11 29.97 0.91 -21.78
CA GLY A 11 31.14 1.41 -21.01
C GLY A 11 32.17 2.22 -21.79
N TYR A 12 32.03 2.40 -23.12
CA TYR A 12 33.12 2.95 -23.95
C TYR A 12 33.11 4.48 -24.09
N ASN A 13 32.05 5.19 -23.69
CA ASN A 13 31.93 6.65 -23.89
C ASN A 13 32.23 7.52 -22.64
N ALA A 14 32.35 6.93 -21.45
CA ALA A 14 32.63 7.69 -20.21
C ALA A 14 34.13 7.88 -19.90
N VAL A 15 35.01 7.06 -20.49
CA VAL A 15 36.47 7.11 -20.24
C VAL A 15 37.20 8.09 -21.19
N LYS A 16 36.61 8.43 -22.35
CA LYS A 16 37.23 9.34 -23.33
C LYS A 16 37.12 10.83 -22.90
N LYS A 17 36.03 11.22 -22.25
CA LYS A 17 35.77 12.62 -21.83
C LYS A 17 36.56 13.06 -20.58
N ARG A 18 37.11 12.13 -19.80
CA ARG A 18 37.97 12.42 -18.64
C ARG A 18 39.45 12.58 -19.00
N ARG A 19 39.89 12.07 -20.16
CA ARG A 19 41.29 12.19 -20.63
C ARG A 19 41.57 13.51 -21.36
N GLU A 20 40.58 14.15 -21.99
CA GLU A 20 40.77 15.42 -22.71
C GLU A 20 40.91 16.65 -21.78
N ASN A 21 40.25 16.67 -20.62
CA ASN A 21 40.27 17.81 -19.69
C ASN A 21 41.57 17.95 -18.86
N ASN A 22 42.35 16.88 -18.70
CA ASN A 22 43.64 16.93 -18.04
C ASN A 22 44.78 17.35 -19.00
N PHE A 23 44.59 17.16 -20.30
CA PHE A 23 45.57 17.53 -21.32
C PHE A 23 45.63 19.07 -21.54
N ILE A 24 44.47 19.74 -21.52
CA ILE A 24 44.36 21.20 -21.68
C ILE A 24 44.97 21.95 -20.48
N LYS A 25 44.79 21.44 -19.25
CA LYS A 25 45.36 22.04 -18.03
C LYS A 25 46.89 21.96 -17.99
N GLY A 26 47.47 20.89 -18.54
CA GLY A 26 48.92 20.74 -18.66
C GLY A 26 49.53 21.71 -19.67
N TYR A 27 48.90 21.88 -20.84
CA TYR A 27 49.39 22.75 -21.92
C TYR A 27 49.41 24.23 -21.53
N ILE A 28 48.37 24.72 -20.87
CA ILE A 28 48.29 26.13 -20.42
C ILE A 28 49.36 26.43 -19.37
N SER A 29 49.64 25.49 -18.47
CA SER A 29 50.66 25.69 -17.42
C SER A 29 52.08 25.70 -18.01
N LEU A 30 52.32 24.95 -19.09
CA LEU A 30 53.61 24.91 -19.79
C LEU A 30 53.87 26.17 -20.62
N ILE A 31 52.83 26.67 -21.31
CA ILE A 31 52.91 27.91 -22.10
C ILE A 31 53.20 29.11 -21.19
N LEU A 32 52.56 29.19 -20.01
CA LEU A 32 52.82 30.27 -19.04
C LEU A 32 54.27 30.26 -18.52
N LEU A 33 54.83 29.06 -18.30
CA LEU A 33 56.23 28.89 -17.88
C LEU A 33 57.21 29.36 -18.97
N LEU A 34 56.92 29.05 -20.24
CA LEU A 34 57.75 29.47 -21.37
C LEU A 34 57.70 30.99 -21.58
N ILE A 35 56.52 31.62 -21.45
CA ILE A 35 56.38 33.08 -21.56
C ILE A 35 57.17 33.80 -20.45
N VAL A 36 57.08 33.32 -19.20
CA VAL A 36 57.84 33.91 -18.07
C VAL A 36 59.36 33.73 -18.25
N ALA A 37 59.79 32.63 -18.87
CA ALA A 37 61.20 32.38 -19.17
C ALA A 37 61.74 33.29 -20.28
N MET A 38 60.93 33.56 -21.33
CA MET A 38 61.34 34.40 -22.47
C MET A 38 61.36 35.90 -22.14
N VAL A 39 60.43 36.40 -21.32
CA VAL A 39 60.31 37.84 -21.05
C VAL A 39 61.35 38.34 -20.03
N PHE A 40 61.89 37.47 -19.17
CA PHE A 40 62.86 37.86 -18.14
C PHE A 40 64.09 36.93 -18.11
N PRO A 41 65.01 37.01 -19.09
CA PRO A 41 66.13 36.07 -19.18
C PRO A 41 67.20 36.25 -18.08
N HIS A 42 67.33 37.43 -17.45
CA HIS A 42 68.46 37.77 -16.56
C HIS A 42 68.13 38.09 -15.08
N ARG A 43 67.04 37.56 -14.50
CA ARG A 43 66.76 37.72 -13.05
C ARG A 43 66.78 36.38 -12.28
N ASN A 44 67.37 36.42 -11.07
CA ASN A 44 67.54 35.28 -10.16
C ASN A 44 66.25 34.48 -9.93
N VAL A 45 66.40 33.16 -9.82
CA VAL A 45 65.33 32.13 -9.78
C VAL A 45 64.26 32.41 -8.71
N THR A 46 64.64 32.99 -7.58
CA THR A 46 63.73 33.33 -6.47
C THR A 46 62.75 34.46 -6.82
N HIS A 47 63.14 35.42 -7.67
CA HIS A 47 62.26 36.49 -8.14
C HIS A 47 61.26 35.99 -9.21
N LYS A 48 61.64 34.99 -10.02
CA LYS A 48 60.74 34.36 -11.00
C LYS A 48 59.60 33.58 -10.33
N LEU A 49 59.88 32.86 -9.22
CA LEU A 49 58.83 32.15 -8.46
C LEU A 49 57.84 33.10 -7.77
N LYS A 50 58.32 34.21 -7.20
CA LYS A 50 57.43 35.22 -6.58
C LYS A 50 56.50 35.86 -7.62
N LEU A 51 57.01 36.21 -8.80
CA LEU A 51 56.19 36.77 -9.88
C LEU A 51 55.14 35.76 -10.39
N PHE A 52 55.51 34.48 -10.48
CA PHE A 52 54.60 33.40 -10.89
C PHE A 52 53.44 33.18 -9.89
N THR A 53 53.72 33.35 -8.60
CA THR A 53 52.70 33.22 -7.55
C THR A 53 51.74 34.41 -7.55
N ILE A 54 52.27 35.62 -7.78
CA ILE A 54 51.47 36.85 -7.89
C ILE A 54 50.55 36.79 -9.14
N ILE A 55 51.06 36.34 -10.29
CA ILE A 55 50.27 36.19 -11.51
C ILE A 55 49.17 35.12 -11.35
N LYS A 56 49.45 34.01 -10.63
CA LYS A 56 48.43 33.00 -10.30
C LYS A 56 47.31 33.55 -9.41
N VAL A 57 47.61 34.46 -8.48
CA VAL A 57 46.62 35.09 -7.59
C VAL A 57 45.76 36.09 -8.36
N LEU A 58 46.36 36.90 -9.25
CA LEU A 58 45.65 37.86 -10.09
C LEU A 58 44.70 37.18 -11.10
N ILE A 59 45.10 36.07 -11.72
CA ILE A 59 44.23 35.31 -12.64
C ILE A 59 43.05 34.66 -11.90
N LYS A 60 43.22 34.28 -10.63
CA LYS A 60 42.13 33.70 -9.81
C LYS A 60 41.08 34.75 -9.40
N GLN A 61 41.46 36.03 -9.33
CA GLN A 61 40.56 37.14 -9.05
C GLN A 61 39.82 37.67 -10.29
N LEU A 62 40.31 37.40 -11.51
CA LEU A 62 39.67 37.82 -12.76
C LEU A 62 38.59 36.84 -13.29
N ILE A 63 38.52 35.62 -12.74
CA ILE A 63 37.59 34.56 -13.21
C ILE A 63 36.32 34.44 -12.34
N PHE A 64 36.29 35.05 -11.14
CA PHE A 64 35.12 35.01 -10.24
C PHE A 64 34.81 36.40 -9.65
N PRO A 65 33.75 37.10 -10.10
CA PRO A 65 33.30 38.33 -9.47
C PRO A 65 32.48 38.02 -8.19
N PRO A 66 32.51 38.88 -7.13
CA PRO A 66 31.74 38.66 -5.92
C PRO A 66 30.40 39.42 -5.94
N HIS A 67 29.30 38.77 -5.56
CA HIS A 67 28.02 39.39 -5.16
C HIS A 67 27.29 38.47 -4.17
N PRO A 68 26.36 38.99 -3.35
CA PRO A 68 26.61 39.76 -2.13
C PRO A 68 26.21 38.95 -0.87
N ARG A 69 26.89 39.15 0.26
CA ARG A 69 26.40 38.67 1.56
C ARG A 69 25.57 39.76 2.23
N ILE A 70 24.32 39.43 2.52
CA ILE A 70 23.45 40.17 3.42
C ILE A 70 24.06 40.10 4.82
N SER A 71 24.28 41.29 5.38
CA SER A 71 24.61 41.53 6.78
C SER A 71 23.39 41.24 7.66
N LEU A 72 23.55 40.43 8.70
CA LEU A 72 22.87 40.71 9.97
C LEU A 72 23.90 40.69 11.10
N SER A 73 23.69 41.65 11.99
CA SER A 73 24.57 42.24 12.97
C SER A 73 25.07 41.32 14.08
N LEU A 74 26.31 41.63 14.50
CA LEU A 74 26.88 41.38 15.82
C LEU A 74 25.88 41.58 16.97
N SER A 75 25.92 40.68 17.95
CA SER A 75 26.07 41.10 19.34
C SER A 75 27.17 40.24 19.99
N LEU A 76 28.12 40.93 20.62
CA LEU A 76 29.30 40.38 21.26
C LEU A 76 28.97 39.93 22.69
N SER A 77 29.82 39.03 23.18
CA SER A 77 30.13 38.76 24.59
C SER A 77 29.30 37.70 25.30
N LEU A 78 29.86 36.49 25.41
CA LEU A 78 30.53 36.09 26.65
C LEU A 78 31.60 35.03 26.35
N CYS A 79 32.76 35.19 26.99
CA CYS A 79 33.93 34.35 26.88
C CYS A 79 33.63 32.90 27.32
N VAL A 80 33.72 31.93 26.41
CA VAL A 80 33.93 30.51 26.75
C VAL A 80 35.04 29.98 25.87
N CYS A 81 36.06 29.42 26.51
CA CYS A 81 37.30 28.91 25.94
C CYS A 81 37.03 27.92 24.78
N VAL A 82 37.18 28.35 23.53
CA VAL A 82 37.23 27.42 22.39
C VAL A 82 38.67 26.92 22.29
N CYS A 83 38.90 25.71 22.82
CA CYS A 83 40.09 24.95 22.49
C CYS A 83 40.09 24.74 20.97
N VAL A 84 41.06 25.33 20.25
CA VAL A 84 41.29 25.04 18.83
C VAL A 84 41.91 23.64 18.76
N CYS A 85 41.06 22.62 18.79
CA CYS A 85 41.50 21.24 18.58
C CYS A 85 42.02 21.12 17.15
N VAL A 86 43.30 20.84 16.98
CA VAL A 86 43.91 20.58 15.67
C VAL A 86 43.23 19.34 15.08
N CYS A 87 42.52 19.50 13.96
CA CYS A 87 41.72 18.42 13.34
C CYS A 87 42.55 17.24 12.80
N THR A 88 43.89 17.30 12.86
CA THR A 88 44.78 16.27 12.30
C THR A 88 45.00 15.08 13.22
N GLU A 89 44.69 15.17 14.52
CA GLU A 89 44.88 14.09 15.50
C GLU A 89 43.57 13.60 16.13
N GLN A 90 42.42 13.90 15.51
CA GLN A 90 41.13 13.41 15.99
C GLN A 90 40.84 11.99 15.51
N HIS A 91 40.33 11.16 16.42
CA HIS A 91 39.95 9.76 16.18
C HIS A 91 38.46 9.53 16.48
N PRO A 92 37.54 10.15 15.71
CA PRO A 92 36.11 10.08 15.96
C PRO A 92 35.50 8.75 15.46
N ILE A 93 34.27 8.46 15.86
CA ILE A 93 33.65 7.13 15.70
C ILE A 93 33.36 6.78 14.24
N GLU A 94 33.20 7.77 13.37
CA GLU A 94 32.89 7.57 11.95
C GLU A 94 34.01 6.80 11.23
N TYR A 95 35.25 6.90 11.72
CA TYR A 95 36.40 6.17 11.18
C TYR A 95 36.30 4.67 11.40
N ALA A 96 35.52 4.20 12.38
CA ALA A 96 35.30 2.78 12.58
C ALA A 96 34.40 2.14 11.51
N THR A 97 33.72 2.93 10.67
CA THR A 97 32.76 2.46 9.66
C THR A 97 33.05 2.97 8.25
N ASP A 98 34.12 3.74 8.05
CA ASP A 98 34.43 4.39 6.77
C ASP A 98 35.17 3.49 5.77
N GLY A 99 35.59 2.30 6.19
CA GLY A 99 36.35 1.34 5.39
C GLY A 99 37.80 1.76 5.10
N THR A 100 38.32 2.80 5.77
CA THR A 100 39.70 3.25 5.66
C THR A 100 40.57 2.61 6.76
N ASN A 101 41.89 2.89 6.73
CA ASN A 101 42.81 2.46 7.80
C ASN A 101 42.85 3.43 8.99
N ARG A 102 41.96 4.42 9.04
CA ARG A 102 41.83 5.30 10.21
C ARG A 102 41.12 4.55 11.33
N TRP A 103 41.22 5.04 12.55
CA TRP A 103 40.58 4.41 13.69
C TRP A 103 39.91 5.42 14.60
N TRP A 104 38.84 4.95 15.24
CA TRP A 104 38.26 5.56 16.42
C TRP A 104 39.07 5.18 17.65
N GLN A 105 39.20 6.12 18.59
CA GLN A 105 39.90 5.91 19.85
C GLN A 105 39.06 6.36 21.05
N SER A 106 38.96 5.50 22.06
CA SER A 106 38.33 5.86 23.34
C SER A 106 39.24 6.77 24.18
N PRO A 107 38.69 7.50 25.16
CA PRO A 107 39.51 8.09 26.21
C PRO A 107 40.32 7.00 26.93
N SER A 108 41.52 7.36 27.41
CA SER A 108 42.39 6.44 28.13
C SER A 108 41.95 6.26 29.59
N ILE A 109 42.28 5.11 30.17
CA ILE A 109 41.98 4.80 31.59
C ILE A 109 42.62 5.80 32.54
N LYS A 110 43.73 6.44 32.14
CA LYS A 110 44.39 7.50 32.92
C LYS A 110 43.43 8.63 33.32
N ASN A 111 42.42 8.90 32.48
CA ASN A 111 41.42 9.92 32.75
C ASN A 111 40.30 9.46 33.71
N GLY A 112 40.25 8.16 34.04
CA GLY A 112 39.29 7.59 34.99
C GLY A 112 38.98 6.11 34.72
N MET A 113 38.74 5.35 35.80
CA MET A 113 38.37 3.93 35.73
C MET A 113 37.04 3.68 35.01
N MET A 114 36.18 4.70 34.91
CA MET A 114 34.94 4.67 34.13
C MET A 114 35.15 4.36 32.64
N TYR A 115 36.33 4.66 32.09
CA TYR A 115 36.64 4.41 30.67
C TYR A 115 36.94 2.93 30.35
N HIS A 116 36.87 2.04 31.35
CA HIS A 116 36.70 0.61 31.09
C HIS A 116 35.34 0.30 30.44
N TYR A 117 34.33 1.13 30.71
CA TYR A 117 32.99 0.98 30.19
C TYR A 117 32.78 1.93 29.03
N VAL A 118 32.66 1.36 27.82
CA VAL A 118 32.39 2.14 26.61
C VAL A 118 31.30 1.42 25.82
N THR A 119 30.30 2.17 25.37
CA THR A 119 29.20 1.62 24.59
C THR A 119 29.16 2.27 23.22
N ILE A 120 29.18 1.44 22.18
CA ILE A 120 29.00 1.87 20.79
C ILE A 120 27.66 1.32 20.33
N THR A 121 26.79 2.20 19.83
CA THR A 121 25.48 1.81 19.29
C THR A 121 25.39 2.19 17.83
N LEU A 122 25.08 1.23 16.98
CA LEU A 122 24.85 1.41 15.54
C LEU A 122 23.35 1.34 15.27
N ASP A 123 22.82 2.31 14.51
CA ASP A 123 21.43 2.34 14.04
C ASP A 123 21.40 2.14 12.53
N LEU A 124 20.92 0.97 12.11
CA LEU A 124 20.81 0.59 10.71
C LEU A 124 19.63 1.25 9.99
N LYS A 125 18.81 2.06 10.68
CA LYS A 125 17.60 2.76 10.18
C LYS A 125 16.43 1.86 9.76
N GLN A 126 16.67 0.57 9.61
CA GLN A 126 15.67 -0.46 9.31
C GLN A 126 16.13 -1.81 9.86
N VAL A 127 15.23 -2.79 9.85
CA VAL A 127 15.54 -4.15 10.32
C VAL A 127 16.24 -4.92 9.21
N PHE A 128 17.37 -5.52 9.55
CA PHE A 128 18.12 -6.42 8.67
C PHE A 128 18.25 -7.80 9.30
N GLN A 129 18.49 -8.80 8.47
CA GLN A 129 18.94 -10.10 8.93
C GLN A 129 20.47 -10.16 8.93
N ILE A 130 21.08 -10.15 10.12
CA ILE A 130 22.53 -10.07 10.26
C ILE A 130 23.14 -11.48 10.25
N ALA A 131 24.09 -11.70 9.34
CA ALA A 131 24.77 -12.98 9.19
C ALA A 131 26.03 -13.06 10.04
N TYR A 132 26.82 -11.98 10.07
CA TYR A 132 28.05 -11.90 10.84
C TYR A 132 28.43 -10.46 11.17
N MET A 133 29.27 -10.31 12.19
CA MET A 133 29.94 -9.05 12.53
C MET A 133 31.43 -9.29 12.72
N ILE A 134 32.23 -8.42 12.14
CA ILE A 134 33.69 -8.41 12.25
C ILE A 134 34.11 -7.11 12.91
N LEU A 135 34.84 -7.24 14.02
CA LEU A 135 35.44 -6.11 14.72
C LEU A 135 36.96 -6.19 14.56
N LYS A 136 37.57 -5.12 14.06
CA LYS A 136 39.04 -5.02 13.93
C LYS A 136 39.57 -3.91 14.83
N ALA A 137 40.41 -4.31 15.78
CA ALA A 137 41.17 -3.37 16.58
C ALA A 137 42.26 -2.69 15.72
N ALA A 138 42.71 -1.50 16.14
CA ALA A 138 43.76 -0.74 15.46
C ALA A 138 45.09 -0.88 16.22
N ASN A 139 45.54 0.19 16.87
CA ASN A 139 46.75 0.28 17.67
C ASN A 139 46.52 -0.07 19.16
N SER A 140 45.60 -1.00 19.43
CA SER A 140 45.30 -1.52 20.76
C SER A 140 44.99 -3.01 20.68
N PRO A 141 45.16 -3.79 21.77
CA PRO A 141 44.71 -5.16 21.80
C PRO A 141 43.19 -5.23 21.67
N ARG A 142 42.68 -6.43 21.37
CA ARG A 142 41.23 -6.68 21.36
C ARG A 142 40.62 -6.38 22.73
N PRO A 143 39.34 -5.96 22.77
CA PRO A 143 38.62 -5.77 24.01
C PRO A 143 38.68 -7.02 24.90
N GLY A 144 38.78 -6.81 26.21
CA GLY A 144 38.83 -7.90 27.18
C GLY A 144 37.43 -8.49 27.40
N ASN A 145 36.65 -7.85 28.29
CA ASN A 145 35.27 -8.26 28.55
C ASN A 145 34.32 -7.33 27.84
N TRP A 146 33.40 -7.90 27.07
CA TRP A 146 32.40 -7.13 26.37
C TRP A 146 31.21 -7.99 25.93
N VAL A 147 30.11 -7.32 25.63
CA VAL A 147 28.85 -7.94 25.20
C VAL A 147 28.46 -7.39 23.84
N LEU A 148 28.09 -8.28 22.93
CA LEU A 148 27.43 -7.93 21.70
C LEU A 148 25.93 -8.09 21.89
N GLU A 149 25.18 -7.01 21.71
CA GLU A 149 23.73 -6.97 21.90
C GLU A 149 23.03 -6.48 20.62
N ARG A 150 21.76 -6.84 20.50
CA ARG A 150 20.88 -6.44 19.41
C ARG A 150 19.55 -5.92 19.91
N SER A 151 18.90 -5.12 19.08
CA SER A 151 17.57 -4.60 19.38
C SER A 151 16.83 -4.23 18.08
N ILE A 152 15.50 -4.34 18.13
CA ILE A 152 14.60 -3.93 17.03
C ILE A 152 14.03 -2.53 17.30
N ASP A 153 13.73 -2.23 18.57
CA ASP A 153 13.07 -1.01 19.03
C ASP A 153 14.03 0.09 19.49
N GLY A 154 15.28 -0.27 19.82
CA GLY A 154 16.31 0.63 20.37
C GLY A 154 16.18 0.85 21.88
N VAL A 155 15.30 0.11 22.56
CA VAL A 155 15.06 0.22 24.01
C VAL A 155 15.40 -1.09 24.70
N THR A 156 14.85 -2.19 24.20
CA THR A 156 15.10 -3.53 24.71
C THR A 156 16.26 -4.16 23.94
N PHE A 157 17.32 -4.53 24.66
CA PHE A 157 18.52 -5.10 24.06
C PHE A 157 18.73 -6.51 24.57
N ASP A 158 18.78 -7.45 23.63
CA ASP A 158 19.05 -8.85 23.89
C ASP A 158 20.50 -9.19 23.49
N PRO A 159 21.20 -10.02 24.26
CA PRO A 159 22.57 -10.41 23.95
C PRO A 159 22.60 -11.37 22.75
N TRP A 160 23.52 -11.13 21.82
CA TRP A 160 23.91 -12.10 20.80
C TRP A 160 25.04 -13.00 21.28
N GLN A 161 26.06 -12.42 21.91
CA GLN A 161 27.24 -13.16 22.35
C GLN A 161 28.01 -12.41 23.44
N TYR A 162 28.56 -13.16 24.39
CA TYR A 162 29.43 -12.65 25.44
C TYR A 162 30.89 -12.99 25.15
N TYR A 163 31.78 -12.06 25.49
CA TYR A 163 33.21 -12.23 25.37
C TYR A 163 33.86 -11.94 26.72
N ALA A 164 34.67 -12.89 27.18
CA ALA A 164 35.37 -12.78 28.45
C ALA A 164 36.87 -13.00 28.26
N ILE A 165 37.69 -12.44 29.14
CA ILE A 165 39.15 -12.61 29.09
C ILE A 165 39.56 -14.07 29.36
N THR A 166 38.85 -14.74 30.27
CA THR A 166 39.05 -16.14 30.62
C THR A 166 37.74 -16.90 30.65
N ASP A 167 37.81 -18.22 30.50
CA ASP A 167 36.65 -19.11 30.61
C ASP A 167 35.97 -19.03 31.98
N THR A 168 36.73 -18.80 33.05
CA THR A 168 36.21 -18.60 34.41
C THR A 168 35.41 -17.29 34.56
N GLU A 169 35.78 -16.25 33.80
CA GLU A 169 35.06 -14.97 33.82
C GLU A 169 33.70 -15.07 33.14
N CYS A 170 33.51 -15.98 32.17
CA CYS A 170 32.19 -16.26 31.60
C CYS A 170 31.18 -16.69 32.67
N LEU A 171 31.58 -17.60 33.55
CA LEU A 171 30.71 -18.10 34.62
C LEU A 171 30.51 -17.05 35.72
N THR A 172 31.59 -16.42 36.18
CA THR A 172 31.53 -15.51 37.33
C THR A 172 30.89 -14.15 37.00
N ARG A 173 31.01 -13.64 35.76
CA ARG A 173 30.41 -12.35 35.37
C ARG A 173 29.10 -12.47 34.61
N PHE A 174 29.01 -13.42 33.68
CA PHE A 174 27.85 -13.55 32.81
C PHE A 174 26.94 -14.72 33.19
N ASN A 175 27.33 -15.52 34.20
CA ASN A 175 26.59 -16.71 34.64
C ASN A 175 26.33 -17.70 33.48
N ILE A 176 27.27 -17.80 32.55
CA ILE A 176 27.19 -18.67 31.36
C ILE A 176 28.40 -19.60 31.33
N ASN A 177 28.16 -20.88 31.07
CA ASN A 177 29.24 -21.85 30.88
C ASN A 177 30.08 -21.46 29.63
N PRO A 178 31.41 -21.39 29.76
CA PRO A 178 32.28 -21.00 28.66
C PRO A 178 32.27 -22.04 27.53
N ARG A 179 32.15 -21.56 26.28
CA ARG A 179 32.35 -22.38 25.08
C ARG A 179 33.84 -22.37 24.71
N THR A 180 34.50 -23.48 25.00
CA THR A 180 35.94 -23.67 24.74
C THR A 180 36.21 -23.93 23.26
N GLY A 181 37.27 -23.33 22.73
CA GLY A 181 37.67 -23.49 21.32
C GLY A 181 36.94 -22.55 20.37
N THR A 182 36.78 -22.96 19.11
CA THR A 182 36.03 -22.18 18.12
C THR A 182 34.55 -22.14 18.48
N PRO A 183 33.86 -20.99 18.40
CA PRO A 183 32.43 -20.90 18.68
C PRO A 183 31.61 -21.94 17.91
N SER A 184 30.76 -22.66 18.65
CA SER A 184 29.82 -23.65 18.12
C SER A 184 28.50 -23.57 18.87
N TYR A 185 27.42 -23.95 18.19
CA TYR A 185 26.05 -23.77 18.67
C TYR A 185 25.27 -25.08 18.57
N THR A 186 24.42 -25.33 19.55
CA THR A 186 23.52 -26.48 19.63
C THR A 186 22.09 -26.12 19.28
N ARG A 187 21.69 -24.86 19.48
CA ARG A 187 20.37 -24.32 19.13
C ARG A 187 20.50 -23.03 18.32
N ASP A 188 19.44 -22.69 17.58
CA ASP A 188 19.42 -21.48 16.75
C ASP A 188 19.38 -20.18 17.57
N ASP A 189 18.81 -20.22 18.77
CA ASP A 189 18.64 -19.09 19.69
C ASP A 189 19.70 -19.07 20.81
N GLU A 190 20.67 -19.98 20.77
CA GLU A 190 21.68 -20.10 21.83
C GLU A 190 22.62 -18.89 21.85
N VAL A 191 22.74 -18.30 23.05
CA VAL A 191 23.71 -17.25 23.37
C VAL A 191 24.86 -17.88 24.15
N ILE A 192 26.08 -17.70 23.66
CA ILE A 192 27.28 -18.30 24.25
C ILE A 192 28.20 -17.24 24.87
N CYS A 193 29.10 -17.69 25.73
CA CYS A 193 30.26 -16.91 26.16
C CYS A 193 31.55 -17.60 25.71
N THR A 194 32.49 -16.85 25.14
CA THR A 194 33.78 -17.40 24.69
C THR A 194 34.95 -16.50 25.06
N SER A 195 36.09 -17.11 25.39
CA SER A 195 37.38 -16.42 25.58
C SER A 195 38.30 -16.50 24.36
N TYR A 196 37.88 -17.21 23.30
CA TYR A 196 38.71 -17.51 22.13
C TYR A 196 39.27 -16.25 21.45
N TYR A 197 38.44 -15.20 21.34
CA TYR A 197 38.78 -13.93 20.71
C TYR A 197 39.33 -12.87 21.66
N SER A 198 39.41 -13.15 22.97
CA SER A 198 39.86 -12.19 24.00
C SER A 198 41.32 -12.41 24.43
N LYS A 199 42.05 -13.24 23.67
CA LYS A 199 43.50 -13.46 23.84
C LYS A 199 44.27 -12.18 23.53
N ILE A 200 45.31 -11.90 24.33
CA ILE A 200 46.08 -10.66 24.26
C ILE A 200 46.87 -10.49 22.95
N HIS A 201 47.30 -11.59 22.34
CA HIS A 201 47.91 -11.56 21.01
C HIS A 201 46.83 -11.67 19.92
N PRO A 202 46.92 -10.88 18.83
CA PRO A 202 47.92 -9.83 18.58
C PRO A 202 47.61 -8.53 19.35
N LEU A 203 48.66 -7.74 19.64
CA LEU A 203 48.56 -6.45 20.35
C LEU A 203 47.99 -5.32 19.48
N GLU A 204 48.02 -5.50 18.17
CA GLU A 204 47.47 -4.56 17.19
C GLU A 204 46.77 -5.36 16.09
N ASN A 205 45.84 -4.71 15.39
CA ASN A 205 45.15 -5.30 14.23
C ASN A 205 44.43 -6.62 14.55
N GLY A 206 44.07 -6.83 15.82
CA GLY A 206 43.36 -8.03 16.25
C GLY A 206 41.94 -8.05 15.72
N GLU A 207 41.54 -9.18 15.14
CA GLU A 207 40.21 -9.37 14.57
C GLU A 207 39.35 -10.26 15.48
N ILE A 208 38.07 -9.94 15.52
CA ILE A 208 37.03 -10.74 16.19
C ILE A 208 35.94 -11.02 15.16
N HIS A 209 35.76 -12.30 14.85
CA HIS A 209 34.79 -12.78 13.89
C HIS A 209 33.61 -13.38 14.64
N THR A 210 32.44 -12.80 14.45
CA THR A 210 31.21 -13.23 15.12
C THR A 210 30.22 -13.69 14.07
N SER A 211 30.11 -15.01 13.91
CA SER A 211 29.11 -15.60 13.01
C SER A 211 27.82 -15.85 13.77
N LEU A 212 26.71 -15.26 13.29
CA LEU A 212 25.37 -15.46 13.86
C LEU A 212 24.61 -16.60 13.17
N ILE A 213 24.97 -16.96 11.94
CA ILE A 213 24.31 -18.02 11.16
C ILE A 213 25.18 -19.29 11.09
N ASN A 214 26.44 -19.18 10.66
CA ASN A 214 27.27 -20.37 10.45
C ASN A 214 27.53 -21.09 11.78
N GLY A 215 27.40 -22.42 11.76
CA GLY A 215 27.56 -23.29 12.93
C GLY A 215 26.28 -23.57 13.70
N ARG A 216 25.13 -22.99 13.31
CA ARG A 216 23.81 -23.31 13.89
C ARG A 216 23.10 -24.41 13.09
N PRO A 217 22.22 -25.22 13.72
CA PRO A 217 21.53 -26.33 13.06
C PRO A 217 20.74 -25.93 11.81
N SER A 218 19.99 -24.83 11.85
CA SER A 218 19.16 -24.36 10.73
C SER A 218 19.86 -23.34 9.84
N ALA A 219 21.19 -23.40 9.72
CA ALA A 219 21.93 -22.48 8.86
C ALA A 219 21.61 -22.65 7.36
N ALA A 220 21.29 -23.86 6.91
CA ALA A 220 20.99 -24.16 5.51
C ALA A 220 19.56 -23.79 5.10
N ASP A 221 18.59 -23.98 6.01
CA ASP A 221 17.18 -23.59 5.84
C ASP A 221 16.73 -22.86 7.11
N PRO A 222 16.78 -21.50 7.11
CA PRO A 222 16.57 -20.70 8.31
C PRO A 222 15.19 -20.89 8.93
N SER A 223 15.18 -21.43 10.16
CA SER A 223 13.99 -21.53 10.98
C SER A 223 13.45 -20.15 11.39
N PRO A 224 12.15 -20.00 11.71
CA PRO A 224 11.60 -18.74 12.25
C PRO A 224 12.35 -18.26 13.51
N THR A 225 12.86 -19.19 14.31
CA THR A 225 13.67 -18.89 15.49
C THR A 225 15.01 -18.26 15.12
N LEU A 226 15.71 -18.79 14.11
CA LEU A 226 16.96 -18.22 13.63
C LEU A 226 16.76 -16.86 12.97
N LEU A 227 15.70 -16.72 12.18
CA LEU A 227 15.30 -15.46 11.53
C LEU A 227 15.05 -14.36 12.57
N ASN A 228 14.27 -14.67 13.62
CA ASN A 228 14.03 -13.73 14.71
C ASN A 228 15.35 -13.41 15.46
N PHE A 229 16.15 -14.43 15.79
CA PHE A 229 17.42 -14.23 16.49
C PHE A 229 18.40 -13.32 15.73
N THR A 230 18.50 -13.48 14.40
CA THR A 230 19.41 -12.70 13.53
C THR A 230 18.85 -11.33 13.12
N SER A 231 17.57 -11.06 13.40
CA SER A 231 16.95 -9.78 13.09
C SER A 231 17.40 -8.68 14.06
N ALA A 232 17.85 -7.54 13.50
CA ALA A 232 18.25 -6.37 14.27
C ALA A 232 18.13 -5.08 13.46
N ARG A 233 17.79 -3.99 14.16
CA ARG A 233 17.93 -2.61 13.66
C ARG A 233 19.06 -1.88 14.38
N TYR A 234 19.17 -2.10 15.69
CA TYR A 234 20.20 -1.54 16.54
C TYR A 234 21.16 -2.64 16.96
N ILE A 235 22.45 -2.35 16.87
CA ILE A 235 23.51 -3.24 17.32
C ILE A 235 24.33 -2.47 18.34
N ARG A 236 24.54 -3.06 19.51
CA ARG A 236 25.24 -2.40 20.61
C ARG A 236 26.42 -3.24 21.06
N LEU A 237 27.59 -2.62 21.08
CA LEU A 237 28.82 -3.18 21.60
C LEU A 237 29.06 -2.56 22.98
N VAL A 238 28.97 -3.37 24.03
CA VAL A 238 29.14 -2.93 25.41
C VAL A 238 30.51 -3.42 25.90
N PHE A 239 31.53 -2.58 25.79
CA PHE A 239 32.84 -2.84 26.36
C PHE A 239 32.79 -2.61 27.87
N GLN A 240 33.30 -3.57 28.64
CA GLN A 240 33.26 -3.54 30.11
C GLN A 240 34.66 -3.57 30.73
N ARG A 241 35.66 -4.11 30.03
CA ARG A 241 37.04 -4.20 30.54
C ARG A 241 38.07 -4.19 29.42
N ILE A 242 39.12 -3.39 29.60
CA ILE A 242 40.26 -3.29 28.68
C ILE A 242 41.24 -4.42 28.99
N ARG A 243 41.90 -4.95 27.96
CA ARG A 243 42.94 -5.97 28.13
C ARG A 243 44.27 -5.30 28.46
N THR A 244 44.79 -5.55 29.66
CA THR A 244 46.11 -5.06 30.10
C THR A 244 47.15 -6.18 30.03
N LEU A 245 48.44 -5.81 29.93
CA LEU A 245 49.54 -6.77 30.06
C LEU A 245 49.62 -7.20 31.54
N ASN A 246 49.83 -8.49 31.78
CA ASN A 246 49.77 -9.09 33.14
C ASN A 246 50.75 -8.46 34.16
N ALA A 247 51.76 -7.70 33.69
CA ALA A 247 52.70 -6.98 34.55
C ALA A 247 52.08 -5.75 35.26
N ASP A 248 51.05 -5.11 34.66
CA ASP A 248 50.40 -3.91 35.20
C ASP A 248 49.17 -4.22 36.09
N LEU A 249 48.90 -5.51 36.33
CA LEU A 249 47.79 -5.91 37.20
C LEU A 249 48.06 -5.58 38.69
N MET A 250 49.33 -5.45 39.09
CA MET A 250 49.73 -5.06 40.46
C MET A 250 49.61 -3.54 40.72
N THR A 251 49.64 -2.70 39.67
CA THR A 251 49.44 -1.26 39.77
C THR A 251 47.96 -0.87 39.79
N LEU A 252 47.06 -1.69 39.21
CA LEU A 252 45.61 -1.43 39.18
C LEU A 252 44.87 -1.69 40.50
N THR A 253 45.47 -2.46 41.41
CA THR A 253 44.89 -2.75 42.74
C THR A 253 45.28 -1.71 43.79
N LEU A 254 46.32 -0.91 43.53
CA LEU A 254 46.75 0.19 44.37
C LEU A 254 46.08 1.47 43.86
N HIS A 255 45.32 2.13 44.71
CA HIS A 255 44.48 3.31 44.45
C HIS A 255 45.22 4.58 43.95
N ASP A 256 46.45 4.46 43.44
CA ASP A 256 47.28 5.59 43.05
C ASP A 256 47.28 5.78 41.52
N THR A 257 46.45 6.71 41.05
CA THR A 257 46.25 7.02 39.63
C THR A 257 47.43 7.72 38.96
N LYS A 258 48.54 7.95 39.67
CA LYS A 258 49.69 8.75 39.19
C LYS A 258 50.73 7.96 38.41
N ASP A 259 50.87 6.66 38.63
CA ASP A 259 51.87 5.80 37.98
C ASP A 259 51.28 4.89 36.87
N MET A 260 50.08 5.21 36.39
CA MET A 260 49.48 4.52 35.24
C MET A 260 50.03 5.06 33.93
N ASP A 261 50.67 4.19 33.15
CA ASP A 261 51.08 4.50 31.78
C ASP A 261 49.84 4.91 30.94
N PRO A 262 49.93 5.99 30.14
CA PRO A 262 48.80 6.56 29.37
C PRO A 262 48.27 5.66 28.22
N ILE A 263 48.66 4.38 28.19
CA ILE A 263 48.70 3.53 26.99
C ILE A 263 47.40 2.72 26.80
N TYR A 264 46.57 2.56 27.83
CA TYR A 264 45.38 1.71 27.76
C TYR A 264 44.12 2.47 27.33
N TYR A 265 43.65 2.17 26.12
CA TYR A 265 42.41 2.65 25.51
C TYR A 265 41.89 1.59 24.51
N TYR A 266 40.66 1.75 24.06
CA TYR A 266 40.12 1.00 22.93
C TYR A 266 40.43 1.74 21.62
N SER A 267 40.88 1.01 20.61
CA SER A 267 41.02 1.52 19.25
C SER A 267 40.34 0.56 18.27
N ILE A 268 39.50 1.09 17.39
CA ILE A 268 38.74 0.32 16.41
C ILE A 268 38.87 0.99 15.06
N LYS A 269 39.37 0.25 14.07
CA LYS A 269 39.49 0.74 12.68
C LYS A 269 38.37 0.28 11.77
N ASP A 270 37.72 -0.82 12.09
CA ASP A 270 36.68 -1.39 11.22
C ASP A 270 35.65 -2.18 12.03
N ILE A 271 34.39 -1.80 11.87
CA ILE A 271 33.18 -2.49 12.32
C ILE A 271 32.41 -2.86 11.06
N SER A 272 32.60 -4.09 10.61
CA SER A 272 31.98 -4.62 9.41
C SER A 272 30.81 -5.53 9.79
N ILE A 273 29.60 -5.16 9.38
CA ILE A 273 28.38 -5.93 9.62
C ILE A 273 27.90 -6.48 8.29
N GLY A 274 27.91 -7.81 8.17
CA GLY A 274 27.37 -8.51 7.02
C GLY A 274 25.93 -8.95 7.29
N GLY A 275 25.01 -8.58 6.42
CA GLY A 275 23.61 -8.97 6.52
C GLY A 275 22.89 -8.86 5.18
N MET A 276 21.63 -9.25 5.18
CA MET A 276 20.74 -9.19 4.03
C MET A 276 19.43 -8.50 4.37
N CYS A 277 18.79 -7.91 3.38
CA CYS A 277 17.44 -7.38 3.51
C CYS A 277 16.44 -8.52 3.67
N ILE A 278 15.38 -8.26 4.45
CA ILE A 278 14.28 -9.20 4.64
C ILE A 278 13.30 -9.02 3.48
N CYS A 279 13.41 -9.88 2.48
CA CYS A 279 12.52 -9.90 1.30
C CYS A 279 11.75 -11.22 1.14
N TYR A 280 11.75 -12.08 2.18
CA TYR A 280 11.10 -13.39 2.22
C TYR A 280 11.34 -14.30 1.01
N GLY A 281 12.53 -14.22 0.39
CA GLY A 281 12.85 -15.02 -0.81
C GLY A 281 12.17 -14.55 -2.11
N HIS A 282 11.51 -13.39 -2.10
CA HIS A 282 10.85 -12.82 -3.27
C HIS A 282 11.62 -11.66 -3.92
N ALA A 283 12.84 -11.34 -3.49
CA ALA A 283 13.68 -10.37 -4.19
C ALA A 283 15.14 -10.84 -4.25
N LYS A 284 15.83 -10.47 -5.34
CA LYS A 284 17.27 -10.74 -5.51
C LYS A 284 18.15 -9.60 -5.01
N ALA A 285 17.62 -8.39 -4.99
CA ALA A 285 18.35 -7.19 -4.62
C ALA A 285 17.46 -6.24 -3.80
N CYS A 286 18.11 -5.41 -2.99
CA CYS A 286 17.48 -4.32 -2.26
C CYS A 286 18.35 -3.06 -2.39
N PRO A 287 18.19 -2.25 -3.46
CA PRO A 287 18.96 -1.03 -3.60
C PRO A 287 18.59 0.01 -2.53
N LEU A 288 19.55 0.90 -2.24
CA LEU A 288 19.32 2.06 -1.39
C LEU A 288 18.52 3.12 -2.16
N ASP A 289 17.33 3.44 -1.68
CA ASP A 289 16.56 4.57 -2.19
C ASP A 289 17.18 5.88 -1.71
N THR A 290 17.60 6.70 -2.68
CA THR A 290 18.26 7.99 -2.42
C THR A 290 17.35 9.02 -1.75
N ALA A 291 16.03 8.93 -1.94
CA ALA A 291 15.05 9.85 -1.38
C ALA A 291 14.77 9.55 0.09
N THR A 292 14.49 8.28 0.40
CA THR A 292 14.13 7.85 1.77
C THR A 292 15.35 7.43 2.62
N LYS A 293 16.52 7.21 2.00
CA LYS A 293 17.72 6.66 2.64
C LYS A 293 17.49 5.28 3.28
N LYS A 294 16.56 4.49 2.75
CA LYS A 294 16.25 3.12 3.16
C LYS A 294 16.54 2.14 2.03
N PHE A 295 16.81 0.88 2.37
CA PHE A 295 16.91 -0.16 1.34
C PHE A 295 15.55 -0.81 1.16
N SER A 296 15.05 -0.80 -0.07
CA SER A 296 13.76 -1.39 -0.44
C SER A 296 14.00 -2.61 -1.31
N CYS A 297 13.26 -3.69 -1.08
CA CYS A 297 13.36 -4.89 -1.91
C CYS A 297 12.81 -4.63 -3.32
N GLU A 298 13.50 -5.13 -4.35
CA GLU A 298 12.97 -5.23 -5.71
C GLU A 298 12.16 -6.51 -5.83
N CYS A 299 10.87 -6.43 -5.47
CA CYS A 299 10.00 -7.60 -5.38
C CYS A 299 9.76 -8.26 -6.74
N GLU A 300 9.98 -9.57 -6.79
CA GLU A 300 9.61 -10.50 -7.85
C GLU A 300 8.38 -11.33 -7.41
N HIS A 301 8.05 -12.38 -8.16
CA HIS A 301 7.01 -13.36 -7.78
C HIS A 301 5.60 -12.76 -7.55
N ASN A 302 5.31 -11.60 -8.15
CA ASN A 302 4.07 -10.84 -7.98
C ASN A 302 3.77 -10.48 -6.51
N THR A 303 4.82 -10.24 -5.74
CA THR A 303 4.74 -9.72 -4.37
C THR A 303 5.01 -8.22 -4.37
N CYS A 304 4.44 -7.54 -3.39
CA CYS A 304 4.48 -6.09 -3.24
C CYS A 304 4.81 -5.74 -1.76
N GLY A 305 5.17 -4.48 -1.51
CA GLY A 305 5.61 -3.98 -0.20
C GLY A 305 7.11 -3.70 -0.14
N GLU A 306 7.57 -3.00 0.91
CA GLU A 306 9.01 -2.69 1.10
C GLU A 306 9.86 -3.96 1.28
N SER A 307 9.24 -5.01 1.83
CA SER A 307 9.84 -6.32 2.14
C SER A 307 9.19 -7.49 1.40
N CYS A 308 8.34 -7.23 0.40
CA CYS A 308 7.63 -8.29 -0.34
C CYS A 308 6.75 -9.19 0.55
N ASP A 309 6.10 -8.57 1.54
CA ASP A 309 5.35 -9.21 2.63
C ASP A 309 3.88 -9.52 2.29
N HIS A 310 3.43 -9.12 1.09
CA HIS A 310 2.08 -9.42 0.60
C HIS A 310 2.07 -9.62 -0.92
N CYS A 311 1.00 -10.23 -1.43
CA CYS A 311 0.78 -10.34 -2.87
C CYS A 311 0.34 -8.99 -3.45
N CYS A 312 0.73 -8.71 -4.70
CA CYS A 312 0.27 -7.51 -5.38
C CYS A 312 -1.25 -7.50 -5.60
N PRO A 313 -1.89 -6.32 -5.72
CA PRO A 313 -3.31 -6.22 -6.04
C PRO A 313 -3.69 -7.05 -7.27
N GLY A 314 -4.74 -7.87 -7.15
CA GLY A 314 -5.17 -8.79 -8.20
C GLY A 314 -4.47 -10.16 -8.22
N TYR A 315 -3.50 -10.42 -7.33
CA TYR A 315 -2.76 -11.69 -7.24
C TYR A 315 -3.09 -12.53 -6.00
N HIS A 316 -4.34 -12.45 -5.53
CA HIS A 316 -4.81 -13.14 -4.33
C HIS A 316 -5.58 -14.44 -4.62
N GLN A 317 -5.15 -15.21 -5.62
CA GLN A 317 -5.77 -16.52 -5.90
C GLN A 317 -5.43 -17.56 -4.83
N GLN A 318 -4.24 -17.45 -4.23
CA GLN A 318 -3.71 -18.31 -3.18
C GLN A 318 -3.19 -17.44 -2.03
N PRO A 319 -3.06 -17.98 -0.79
CA PRO A 319 -2.48 -17.22 0.30
C PRO A 319 -0.99 -16.94 0.04
N TRP A 320 -0.52 -15.77 0.50
CA TRP A 320 0.90 -15.43 0.45
C TRP A 320 1.72 -16.40 1.30
N MET A 321 2.89 -16.78 0.81
CA MET A 321 3.85 -17.63 1.50
C MET A 321 5.27 -17.18 1.13
N ALA A 322 6.18 -17.18 2.11
CA ALA A 322 7.59 -16.88 1.88
C ALA A 322 8.21 -17.89 0.90
N GLY A 323 9.08 -17.41 0.01
CA GLY A 323 9.89 -18.23 -0.88
C GLY A 323 10.95 -19.02 -0.10
N THR A 324 11.08 -20.30 -0.42
CA THR A 324 12.18 -21.16 0.04
C THR A 324 13.18 -21.37 -1.10
N PHE A 325 14.30 -22.03 -0.81
CA PHE A 325 15.27 -22.41 -1.85
C PHE A 325 14.66 -23.34 -2.91
N LEU A 326 13.68 -24.18 -2.53
CA LEU A 326 13.05 -25.16 -3.41
C LEU A 326 11.80 -24.62 -4.11
N THR A 327 11.01 -23.81 -3.40
CA THR A 327 9.70 -23.34 -3.83
C THR A 327 9.65 -21.82 -3.80
N ARG A 328 9.29 -21.20 -4.93
CA ARG A 328 9.26 -19.73 -5.06
C ARG A 328 7.99 -19.08 -4.52
N HIS A 329 6.95 -19.87 -4.26
CA HIS A 329 5.64 -19.42 -3.76
C HIS A 329 5.12 -18.15 -4.46
N VAL A 330 5.04 -18.23 -5.79
CA VAL A 330 4.62 -17.10 -6.64
C VAL A 330 3.15 -16.80 -6.43
N CYS A 331 2.81 -15.54 -6.16
CA CYS A 331 1.42 -15.10 -6.07
C CYS A 331 0.73 -15.24 -7.43
N GLU A 332 -0.43 -15.88 -7.44
CA GLU A 332 -1.18 -16.20 -8.65
C GLU A 332 -2.28 -15.17 -8.89
N LYS A 333 -2.39 -14.69 -10.14
CA LYS A 333 -3.41 -13.72 -10.55
C LYS A 333 -4.81 -14.32 -10.43
N CYS A 334 -5.75 -13.55 -9.91
CA CYS A 334 -7.16 -13.94 -9.92
C CYS A 334 -7.75 -13.93 -11.33
N ASN A 335 -8.64 -14.86 -11.62
CA ASN A 335 -9.37 -14.85 -12.88
C ASN A 335 -10.72 -14.14 -12.72
N CYS A 336 -10.77 -12.86 -13.07
CA CYS A 336 -12.01 -12.07 -13.03
C CYS A 336 -12.64 -11.85 -14.41
N HIS A 337 -12.29 -12.68 -15.41
CA HIS A 337 -12.72 -12.52 -16.81
C HIS A 337 -12.50 -11.11 -17.41
N GLY A 338 -11.48 -10.38 -16.93
CA GLY A 338 -11.19 -8.99 -17.31
C GLY A 338 -12.20 -7.96 -16.77
N LYS A 339 -13.14 -8.37 -15.91
CA LYS A 339 -14.20 -7.52 -15.35
C LYS A 339 -13.82 -6.88 -14.02
N ALA A 340 -12.77 -7.34 -13.35
CA ALA A 340 -12.17 -6.70 -12.19
C ALA A 340 -10.64 -6.79 -12.25
N ASP A 341 -9.97 -5.79 -11.70
CA ASP A 341 -8.50 -5.72 -11.65
C ASP A 341 -7.96 -6.12 -10.26
N GLU A 342 -8.82 -6.08 -9.23
CA GLU A 342 -8.49 -6.42 -7.84
C GLU A 342 -9.31 -7.62 -7.35
N CYS A 343 -8.75 -8.35 -6.39
CA CYS A 343 -9.39 -9.48 -5.72
C CYS A 343 -8.83 -9.67 -4.32
N SER A 344 -9.60 -10.31 -3.44
CA SER A 344 -9.15 -10.75 -2.11
C SER A 344 -9.19 -12.27 -1.99
N PHE A 345 -8.27 -12.84 -1.21
CA PHE A 345 -8.29 -14.25 -0.89
C PHE A 345 -9.32 -14.55 0.21
N ASN A 346 -10.14 -15.59 0.00
CA ASN A 346 -11.09 -16.10 0.98
C ASN A 346 -10.88 -17.61 1.17
N GLN A 347 -10.60 -18.01 2.41
CA GLN A 347 -10.31 -19.42 2.75
C GLN A 347 -11.50 -20.34 2.49
N THR A 348 -12.73 -19.93 2.82
CA THR A 348 -13.94 -20.76 2.61
C THR A 348 -14.18 -21.02 1.12
N VAL A 349 -13.90 -20.04 0.27
CA VAL A 349 -13.99 -20.18 -1.19
C VAL A 349 -12.93 -21.16 -1.70
N ALA A 350 -11.73 -21.14 -1.11
CA ALA A 350 -10.66 -22.09 -1.42
C ALA A 350 -11.01 -23.53 -1.03
N ASP A 351 -11.49 -23.72 0.20
CA ASP A 351 -11.85 -25.03 0.74
C ASP A 351 -12.98 -25.68 -0.07
N LEU A 352 -13.94 -24.86 -0.53
CA LEU A 352 -15.05 -25.31 -1.37
C LEU A 352 -14.71 -25.35 -2.87
N SER A 353 -13.48 -24.99 -3.27
CA SER A 353 -13.04 -24.95 -4.68
C SER A 353 -14.01 -24.17 -5.59
N LEU A 354 -14.42 -22.98 -5.14
CA LEU A 354 -15.41 -22.15 -5.85
C LEU A 354 -14.79 -21.06 -6.73
N SER A 355 -13.50 -20.74 -6.55
CA SER A 355 -12.79 -19.76 -7.37
C SER A 355 -12.11 -20.42 -8.56
N LEU A 356 -12.33 -19.83 -9.73
CA LEU A 356 -11.65 -20.21 -10.97
C LEU A 356 -10.26 -19.55 -11.03
N ASN A 357 -9.24 -20.33 -11.39
CA ASN A 357 -7.89 -19.80 -11.63
C ASN A 357 -7.68 -19.39 -13.10
N ILE A 358 -6.49 -18.88 -13.43
CA ILE A 358 -6.15 -18.46 -14.82
C ILE A 358 -6.10 -19.62 -15.82
N GLN A 359 -5.99 -20.86 -15.35
CA GLN A 359 -5.99 -22.06 -16.19
C GLN A 359 -7.41 -22.63 -16.41
N GLY A 360 -8.45 -21.97 -15.87
CA GLY A 360 -9.83 -22.44 -15.96
C GLY A 360 -10.14 -23.63 -15.05
N GLN A 361 -9.35 -23.83 -13.99
CA GLN A 361 -9.57 -24.85 -12.98
C GLN A 361 -10.13 -24.23 -11.70
N ASN A 362 -11.09 -24.91 -11.07
CA ASN A 362 -11.67 -24.52 -9.79
C ASN A 362 -10.67 -24.80 -8.65
N ARG A 363 -9.74 -23.87 -8.44
CA ARG A 363 -8.65 -24.00 -7.47
C ARG A 363 -8.28 -22.64 -6.91
N GLY A 364 -8.17 -22.56 -5.59
CA GLY A 364 -7.82 -21.32 -4.88
C GLY A 364 -9.04 -20.58 -4.35
N GLY A 365 -8.80 -19.43 -3.72
CA GLY A 365 -9.78 -18.67 -2.95
C GLY A 365 -9.97 -17.24 -3.41
N GLY A 366 -9.52 -16.87 -4.61
CA GLY A 366 -9.62 -15.50 -5.10
C GLY A 366 -11.07 -15.07 -5.35
N VAL A 367 -11.50 -13.97 -4.73
CA VAL A 367 -12.81 -13.34 -4.93
C VAL A 367 -12.60 -11.95 -5.52
N CYS A 368 -13.14 -11.73 -6.71
CA CYS A 368 -13.02 -10.46 -7.44
C CYS A 368 -13.79 -9.34 -6.75
N ILE A 369 -13.19 -8.14 -6.73
CA ILE A 369 -13.76 -6.96 -6.08
C ILE A 369 -14.08 -5.93 -7.16
N GLY A 370 -15.28 -5.35 -7.11
CA GLY A 370 -15.69 -4.30 -8.05
C GLY A 370 -15.90 -4.80 -9.48
N CYS A 371 -16.68 -5.88 -9.65
CA CYS A 371 -17.04 -6.39 -10.97
C CYS A 371 -17.69 -5.30 -11.85
N ARG A 372 -17.10 -5.05 -13.02
CA ARG A 372 -17.58 -4.11 -14.04
C ARG A 372 -18.59 -4.78 -14.99
N ASP A 373 -19.14 -4.00 -15.92
CA ASP A 373 -20.04 -4.49 -16.99
C ASP A 373 -21.29 -5.23 -16.49
N ASN A 374 -21.84 -4.78 -15.35
CA ASN A 374 -23.03 -5.37 -14.71
C ASN A 374 -22.86 -6.88 -14.43
N THR A 375 -21.65 -7.29 -14.07
CA THR A 375 -21.32 -8.66 -13.67
C THR A 375 -21.23 -8.81 -12.15
N THR A 376 -21.41 -10.03 -11.66
CA THR A 376 -21.33 -10.42 -10.25
C THR A 376 -20.82 -11.87 -10.12
N GLY A 377 -20.66 -12.35 -8.89
CA GLY A 377 -20.11 -13.65 -8.56
C GLY A 377 -18.60 -13.62 -8.26
N ILE A 378 -18.08 -14.75 -7.78
CA ILE A 378 -16.69 -14.89 -7.29
C ILE A 378 -15.65 -14.45 -8.33
N ASN A 379 -15.87 -14.80 -9.60
CA ASN A 379 -14.98 -14.52 -10.72
C ASN A 379 -15.59 -13.47 -11.70
N CYS A 380 -16.65 -12.75 -11.29
CA CYS A 380 -17.45 -11.90 -12.19
C CYS A 380 -18.07 -12.68 -13.37
N GLN A 381 -18.45 -13.95 -13.14
CA GLN A 381 -18.89 -14.86 -14.18
C GLN A 381 -20.38 -14.74 -14.52
N THR A 382 -21.20 -14.26 -13.58
CA THR A 382 -22.67 -14.08 -13.74
C THR A 382 -23.03 -12.61 -13.93
N CYS A 383 -24.25 -12.33 -14.38
CA CYS A 383 -24.78 -10.96 -14.44
C CYS A 383 -25.44 -10.57 -13.11
N VAL A 384 -25.44 -9.28 -12.79
CA VAL A 384 -26.22 -8.72 -11.66
C VAL A 384 -27.72 -8.92 -11.91
N ASP A 385 -28.52 -8.89 -10.85
CA ASP A 385 -29.97 -9.05 -10.95
C ASP A 385 -30.58 -8.00 -11.88
N GLY A 386 -31.52 -8.43 -12.72
CA GLY A 386 -32.13 -7.60 -13.77
C GLY A 386 -31.32 -7.55 -15.08
N TYR A 387 -30.19 -8.25 -15.17
CA TYR A 387 -29.43 -8.44 -16.40
C TYR A 387 -29.28 -9.92 -16.73
N TYR A 388 -29.14 -10.24 -18.01
CA TYR A 388 -28.94 -11.59 -18.51
C TYR A 388 -27.86 -11.63 -19.59
N ARG A 389 -27.29 -12.82 -19.82
CA ARG A 389 -26.34 -13.07 -20.91
C ARG A 389 -27.00 -14.01 -21.93
N PRO A 390 -27.40 -13.55 -23.12
CA PRO A 390 -28.04 -14.39 -24.12
C PRO A 390 -27.14 -15.53 -24.59
N ALA A 391 -27.69 -16.74 -24.69
CA ALA A 391 -26.98 -17.90 -25.21
C ALA A 391 -26.92 -17.87 -26.75
N GLY A 392 -25.74 -17.62 -27.33
CA GLY A 392 -25.53 -17.65 -28.78
C GLY A 392 -24.05 -17.75 -29.18
N PRO A 393 -23.72 -18.21 -30.41
CA PRO A 393 -22.36 -18.38 -30.88
C PRO A 393 -21.80 -17.07 -31.46
N ALA A 394 -21.30 -16.19 -30.60
CA ALA A 394 -20.44 -15.01 -30.84
C ALA A 394 -20.66 -14.10 -29.62
N VAL A 395 -19.82 -14.06 -28.58
CA VAL A 395 -18.46 -13.51 -28.54
C VAL A 395 -17.83 -14.03 -27.23
N PRO A 396 -16.55 -14.43 -27.19
CA PRO A 396 -15.85 -14.66 -25.93
C PRO A 396 -15.86 -13.34 -25.13
N GLY A 397 -16.68 -13.24 -24.08
CA GLY A 397 -16.88 -11.99 -23.32
C GLY A 397 -18.22 -11.29 -23.52
N GLY A 398 -19.30 -12.01 -23.87
CA GLY A 398 -20.66 -11.45 -23.99
C GLY A 398 -21.06 -10.55 -22.80
N SER A 399 -21.43 -9.31 -23.11
CA SER A 399 -21.85 -8.30 -22.14
C SER A 399 -23.22 -8.64 -21.53
N CYS A 400 -23.41 -8.28 -20.27
CA CYS A 400 -24.70 -8.42 -19.60
C CYS A 400 -25.69 -7.40 -20.18
N GLN A 401 -26.83 -7.88 -20.66
CA GLN A 401 -27.90 -7.06 -21.24
C GLN A 401 -29.04 -6.91 -20.22
N PRO A 402 -29.68 -5.74 -20.13
CA PRO A 402 -30.82 -5.55 -19.22
C PRO A 402 -31.99 -6.44 -19.65
N CYS A 403 -32.70 -7.02 -18.69
CA CYS A 403 -33.91 -7.79 -18.96
C CYS A 403 -35.04 -6.87 -19.42
N ASP A 404 -35.77 -7.29 -20.46
CA ASP A 404 -36.89 -6.55 -21.00
C ASP A 404 -38.18 -6.84 -20.23
N CYS A 405 -38.24 -6.29 -19.02
CA CYS A 405 -39.35 -6.46 -18.08
C CYS A 405 -40.05 -5.12 -17.77
N HIS A 406 -40.00 -4.18 -18.73
CA HIS A 406 -40.62 -2.86 -18.65
C HIS A 406 -40.28 -2.05 -17.39
N GLY A 407 -39.12 -2.31 -16.76
CA GLY A 407 -38.70 -1.65 -15.51
C GLY A 407 -39.47 -2.10 -14.25
N ASN A 408 -40.34 -3.11 -14.38
CA ASN A 408 -41.25 -3.56 -13.33
C ASN A 408 -40.78 -4.81 -12.59
N LEU A 409 -39.46 -5.07 -12.54
CA LEU A 409 -38.88 -6.16 -11.75
C LEU A 409 -38.79 -5.82 -10.27
N ASP A 410 -38.96 -6.84 -9.43
CA ASP A 410 -38.69 -6.74 -7.99
C ASP A 410 -37.20 -6.99 -7.69
N LEU A 411 -36.39 -5.94 -7.72
CA LEU A 411 -34.95 -6.02 -7.43
C LEU A 411 -34.62 -6.15 -5.94
N SER A 412 -35.62 -6.24 -5.05
CA SER A 412 -35.38 -6.44 -3.61
C SER A 412 -34.95 -7.87 -3.27
N THR A 413 -35.24 -8.82 -4.17
CA THR A 413 -34.87 -10.23 -4.04
C THR A 413 -33.99 -10.66 -5.21
N PRO A 414 -32.89 -11.39 -4.99
CA PRO A 414 -32.09 -11.92 -6.08
C PRO A 414 -32.87 -12.87 -7.00
N GLY A 415 -32.52 -12.92 -8.28
CA GLY A 415 -33.14 -13.81 -9.26
C GLY A 415 -34.51 -13.34 -9.78
N SER A 416 -34.77 -12.03 -9.81
CA SER A 416 -36.02 -11.46 -10.37
C SER A 416 -36.15 -11.69 -11.87
N CYS A 417 -35.02 -11.86 -12.57
CA CYS A 417 -34.92 -12.21 -13.97
C CYS A 417 -34.00 -13.43 -14.13
N ASP A 418 -34.30 -14.29 -15.10
CA ASP A 418 -33.45 -15.42 -15.46
C ASP A 418 -32.13 -14.92 -16.10
N PRO A 419 -30.95 -15.19 -15.51
CA PRO A 419 -29.67 -14.66 -15.97
C PRO A 419 -29.19 -15.25 -17.31
N ILE A 420 -29.84 -16.29 -17.83
CA ILE A 420 -29.52 -16.93 -19.12
C ILE A 420 -30.55 -16.56 -20.18
N THR A 421 -31.84 -16.68 -19.85
CA THR A 421 -32.91 -16.49 -20.85
C THR A 421 -33.44 -15.06 -20.92
N GLY A 422 -33.22 -14.24 -19.89
CA GLY A 422 -33.77 -12.89 -19.80
C GLY A 422 -35.25 -12.83 -19.42
N ARG A 423 -35.87 -13.97 -19.10
CA ARG A 423 -37.29 -14.04 -18.73
C ARG A 423 -37.55 -13.41 -17.37
N CYS A 424 -38.61 -12.60 -17.26
CA CYS A 424 -39.05 -12.01 -16.00
C CYS A 424 -39.66 -13.09 -15.10
N LEU A 425 -39.05 -13.32 -13.94
CA LEU A 425 -39.48 -14.34 -12.98
C LEU A 425 -40.29 -13.72 -11.83
N ARG A 426 -39.96 -12.48 -11.44
CA ARG A 426 -40.62 -11.78 -10.33
C ARG A 426 -40.84 -10.31 -10.64
N CYS A 427 -42.08 -9.95 -10.94
CA CYS A 427 -42.50 -8.57 -11.08
C CYS A 427 -42.66 -7.90 -9.71
N ARG A 428 -42.52 -6.57 -9.69
CA ARG A 428 -42.86 -5.72 -8.55
C ARG A 428 -44.30 -5.97 -8.13
N GLN A 429 -44.59 -5.80 -6.84
CA GLN A 429 -45.96 -5.92 -6.32
C GLN A 429 -46.94 -5.04 -7.13
N GLY A 430 -48.05 -5.65 -7.53
CA GLY A 430 -49.07 -5.01 -8.36
C GLY A 430 -48.89 -5.22 -9.86
N TYR A 431 -47.76 -5.75 -10.31
CA TYR A 431 -47.45 -6.05 -11.71
C TYR A 431 -47.42 -7.56 -11.94
N GLY A 432 -47.78 -7.98 -13.14
CA GLY A 432 -47.85 -9.38 -13.57
C GLY A 432 -47.68 -9.51 -15.08
N SER A 433 -47.89 -10.73 -15.60
CA SER A 433 -47.48 -11.24 -16.93
C SER A 433 -46.03 -11.75 -16.99
N ALA A 434 -45.67 -12.34 -18.12
CA ALA A 434 -44.33 -12.86 -18.40
C ALA A 434 -43.28 -11.77 -18.64
N SER A 435 -43.72 -10.55 -18.97
CA SER A 435 -42.93 -9.36 -19.31
C SER A 435 -43.13 -8.21 -18.31
N CYS A 436 -43.91 -8.44 -17.25
CA CYS A 436 -44.31 -7.43 -16.26
C CYS A 436 -44.99 -6.19 -16.89
N ASP A 437 -45.71 -6.40 -18.01
CA ASP A 437 -46.38 -5.38 -18.82
C ASP A 437 -47.89 -5.26 -18.53
N SER A 438 -48.38 -5.95 -17.50
CA SER A 438 -49.77 -5.90 -17.07
C SER A 438 -49.90 -5.78 -15.56
N CYS A 439 -51.05 -5.32 -15.05
CA CYS A 439 -51.30 -5.34 -13.63
C CYS A 439 -51.64 -6.76 -13.14
N ALA A 440 -51.13 -7.10 -11.96
CA ALA A 440 -51.43 -8.36 -11.28
C ALA A 440 -52.92 -8.45 -10.90
N ASP A 441 -53.40 -9.66 -10.64
CA ASP A 441 -54.76 -9.87 -10.17
C ASP A 441 -55.06 -9.05 -8.90
N GLY A 442 -56.14 -8.28 -8.94
CA GLY A 442 -56.52 -7.36 -7.84
C GLY A 442 -55.91 -5.96 -7.94
N TYR A 443 -55.27 -5.65 -9.06
CA TYR A 443 -54.78 -4.32 -9.43
C TYR A 443 -55.35 -3.90 -10.79
N HIS A 444 -55.44 -2.59 -11.04
CA HIS A 444 -55.85 -2.00 -12.31
C HIS A 444 -55.01 -0.74 -12.63
N GLY A 445 -55.02 -0.30 -13.89
CA GLY A 445 -54.21 0.83 -14.36
C GLY A 445 -53.43 0.47 -15.62
N ASP A 446 -52.47 1.33 -15.99
CA ASP A 446 -51.52 1.08 -17.06
C ASP A 446 -50.19 0.61 -16.45
N ALA A 447 -49.71 -0.55 -16.88
CA ALA A 447 -48.50 -1.18 -16.36
C ALA A 447 -47.25 -0.82 -17.17
N ILE A 448 -47.43 -0.29 -18.38
CA ILE A 448 -46.32 0.19 -19.21
C ILE A 448 -46.09 1.65 -18.82
N ILE A 449 -44.88 1.98 -18.40
CA ILE A 449 -44.50 3.39 -18.16
C ILE A 449 -44.15 4.00 -19.52
N PRO A 450 -45.00 4.85 -20.15
CA PRO A 450 -44.52 5.68 -21.24
C PRO A 450 -43.54 6.70 -20.67
N ASN A 451 -42.44 6.86 -21.37
CA ASN A 451 -41.33 7.80 -21.23
C ASN A 451 -41.75 9.29 -21.39
N CYS A 452 -42.93 9.66 -20.90
CA CYS A 452 -43.49 11.01 -20.96
C CYS A 452 -43.61 11.57 -19.53
N TRP A 453 -42.68 12.45 -19.17
CA TRP A 453 -42.47 13.07 -17.85
C TRP A 453 -43.60 14.04 -17.40
N TRP A 454 -44.85 13.92 -17.88
CA TRP A 454 -45.88 14.94 -17.58
C TRP A 454 -47.16 14.47 -16.90
N ASP A 455 -47.38 13.16 -16.68
CA ASP A 455 -48.64 12.65 -16.09
C ASP A 455 -48.40 11.75 -14.87
N ALA A 456 -47.87 12.31 -13.78
CA ALA A 456 -47.49 11.61 -12.55
C ALA A 456 -48.65 10.95 -11.75
N GLU A 457 -49.91 11.08 -12.18
CA GLU A 457 -51.08 10.61 -11.41
C GLU A 457 -51.74 9.32 -11.96
N ARG A 458 -51.24 8.72 -13.06
CA ARG A 458 -51.93 7.59 -13.73
C ARG A 458 -51.07 6.38 -14.12
N GLN A 459 -49.85 6.25 -13.61
CA GLN A 459 -48.81 5.42 -14.24
C GLN A 459 -48.34 4.19 -13.44
N ASP A 460 -49.01 3.85 -12.34
CA ASP A 460 -48.72 2.65 -11.55
C ASP A 460 -49.95 1.73 -11.43
N CYS A 461 -49.71 0.43 -11.23
CA CYS A 461 -50.79 -0.52 -10.94
C CYS A 461 -51.37 -0.27 -9.53
N ILE A 462 -52.65 0.11 -9.47
CA ILE A 462 -53.36 0.51 -8.26
C ILE A 462 -54.22 -0.66 -7.76
N PRO A 463 -54.22 -0.97 -6.44
CA PRO A 463 -55.06 -2.04 -5.90
C PRO A 463 -56.56 -1.70 -6.00
N CYS A 464 -57.36 -2.65 -6.49
CA CYS A 464 -58.82 -2.50 -6.66
C CYS A 464 -59.55 -2.17 -5.34
N ARG A 465 -59.07 -2.76 -4.23
CA ARG A 465 -59.69 -2.66 -2.89
C ARG A 465 -61.18 -3.06 -2.88
N CYS A 466 -61.52 -4.17 -3.52
CA CYS A 466 -62.88 -4.71 -3.51
C CYS A 466 -63.28 -5.18 -2.10
N SER A 467 -64.50 -4.86 -1.67
CA SER A 467 -65.03 -5.27 -0.36
C SER A 467 -65.09 -6.80 -0.25
N PRO A 468 -64.36 -7.45 0.67
CA PRO A 468 -64.36 -8.91 0.81
C PRO A 468 -65.76 -9.47 1.16
N HIS A 469 -66.64 -8.63 1.72
CA HIS A 469 -68.00 -9.01 2.08
C HIS A 469 -69.00 -8.85 0.93
N GLY A 470 -68.78 -7.85 0.06
CA GLY A 470 -69.74 -7.46 -0.97
C GLY A 470 -69.32 -7.79 -2.40
N SER A 471 -68.05 -8.14 -2.66
CA SER A 471 -67.57 -8.55 -3.98
C SER A 471 -67.49 -10.07 -4.12
N MET A 472 -67.54 -10.55 -5.36
CA MET A 472 -67.37 -11.96 -5.71
C MET A 472 -65.90 -12.39 -5.65
N SER A 473 -64.97 -11.48 -5.96
CA SER A 473 -63.53 -11.68 -5.88
C SER A 473 -62.81 -10.36 -5.58
N GLN A 474 -61.49 -10.40 -5.40
CA GLN A 474 -60.66 -9.20 -5.29
C GLN A 474 -60.26 -8.61 -6.66
N ARG A 475 -60.69 -9.22 -7.77
CA ARG A 475 -60.38 -8.78 -9.13
C ARG A 475 -61.35 -7.68 -9.57
N CYS A 476 -60.87 -6.71 -10.33
CA CYS A 476 -61.66 -5.64 -10.93
C CYS A 476 -61.36 -5.50 -12.44
N ASP A 477 -62.18 -4.73 -13.15
CA ASP A 477 -61.91 -4.38 -14.55
C ASP A 477 -60.79 -3.32 -14.69
N ILE A 478 -60.45 -2.97 -15.93
CA ILE A 478 -59.40 -1.97 -16.25
C ILE A 478 -59.69 -0.60 -15.62
N GLU A 479 -60.96 -0.26 -15.35
CA GLU A 479 -61.37 0.98 -14.69
C GLU A 479 -61.47 0.85 -13.16
N GLY A 480 -61.11 -0.29 -12.59
CA GLY A 480 -61.11 -0.50 -11.15
C GLY A 480 -62.47 -0.90 -10.55
N ARG A 481 -63.45 -1.33 -11.36
CA ARG A 481 -64.79 -1.72 -10.88
C ARG A 481 -64.84 -3.21 -10.51
N CYS A 482 -65.27 -3.48 -9.30
CA CYS A 482 -65.39 -4.82 -8.74
C CYS A 482 -66.69 -5.52 -9.14
N ILE A 483 -66.67 -6.85 -9.22
CA ILE A 483 -67.88 -7.65 -9.46
C ILE A 483 -68.62 -7.84 -8.13
N CYS A 484 -69.79 -7.19 -7.99
CA CYS A 484 -70.56 -7.23 -6.73
C CYS A 484 -71.45 -8.47 -6.59
N ARG A 485 -71.55 -8.98 -5.36
CA ARG A 485 -72.53 -10.00 -4.96
C ARG A 485 -73.96 -9.43 -5.06
N PRO A 486 -74.99 -10.29 -5.22
CA PRO A 486 -76.37 -9.86 -5.16
C PRO A 486 -76.66 -9.06 -3.88
N GLY A 487 -77.26 -7.87 -4.03
CA GLY A 487 -77.55 -6.99 -2.90
C GLY A 487 -76.43 -6.02 -2.52
N PHE A 488 -75.30 -5.98 -3.24
CA PHE A 488 -74.24 -4.98 -3.08
C PHE A 488 -74.04 -4.14 -4.35
N VAL A 489 -73.61 -2.89 -4.20
CA VAL A 489 -73.37 -1.89 -5.27
C VAL A 489 -72.18 -0.98 -4.93
N GLY A 490 -71.75 -0.16 -5.88
CA GLY A 490 -70.59 0.73 -5.77
C GLY A 490 -69.34 0.16 -6.45
N GLN A 491 -68.36 1.00 -6.78
CA GLN A 491 -67.13 0.59 -7.47
C GLN A 491 -66.36 -0.51 -6.72
N ARG A 492 -66.40 -0.47 -5.38
CA ARG A 492 -65.76 -1.45 -4.48
C ARG A 492 -66.74 -2.45 -3.86
N CYS A 493 -68.03 -2.42 -4.23
CA CYS A 493 -69.07 -3.28 -3.66
C CYS A 493 -69.23 -3.19 -2.13
N ASP A 494 -68.98 -2.02 -1.56
CA ASP A 494 -69.05 -1.73 -0.12
C ASP A 494 -70.45 -1.29 0.34
N LEU A 495 -71.32 -0.91 -0.60
CA LEU A 495 -72.66 -0.42 -0.29
C LEU A 495 -73.70 -1.54 -0.47
N ARG A 496 -74.61 -1.72 0.49
CA ARG A 496 -75.79 -2.58 0.31
C ARG A 496 -76.83 -1.88 -0.57
N ARG A 497 -77.43 -2.61 -1.51
CA ARG A 497 -78.60 -2.14 -2.26
C ARG A 497 -79.74 -1.85 -1.28
N GLN A 498 -80.11 -0.59 -1.15
CA GLN A 498 -81.31 -0.21 -0.41
C GLN A 498 -82.53 -0.52 -1.28
N SER A 499 -83.42 -1.39 -0.79
CA SER A 499 -84.75 -1.56 -1.35
C SER A 499 -85.60 -0.37 -0.91
N TYR A 500 -86.03 0.47 -1.85
CA TYR A 500 -87.07 1.47 -1.56
C TYR A 500 -88.41 0.74 -1.46
N GLU A 501 -88.85 0.41 -0.25
CA GLU A 501 -90.25 0.03 -0.01
C GLU A 501 -91.11 1.27 -0.28
N ARG A 502 -91.82 1.26 -1.41
CA ARG A 502 -92.81 2.28 -1.76
C ARG A 502 -93.94 2.23 -0.74
N ARG A 503 -93.91 3.10 0.27
CA ARG A 503 -95.05 3.30 1.18
C ARG A 503 -96.14 4.10 0.45
N GLU A 504 -97.07 3.40 -0.17
CA GLU A 504 -98.25 3.99 -0.81
C GLU A 504 -99.15 4.63 0.26
N THR A 505 -99.11 5.96 0.38
CA THR A 505 -100.08 6.72 1.16
C THR A 505 -101.25 7.08 0.24
N ARG A 506 -102.41 6.44 0.46
CA ARG A 506 -103.65 6.78 -0.25
C ARG A 506 -104.06 8.22 0.10
N ARG A 507 -104.03 9.13 -0.86
CA ARG A 507 -104.68 10.46 -0.74
C ARG A 507 -106.19 10.31 -0.98
N PRO A 508 -107.07 11.02 -0.24
CA PRO A 508 -108.51 11.03 -0.52
C PRO A 508 -108.80 11.76 -1.83
N VAL A 509 -109.78 11.23 -2.58
CA VAL A 509 -110.22 11.74 -3.89
C VAL A 509 -111.13 12.95 -3.69
N GLU A 510 -110.71 14.12 -4.17
CA GLU A 510 -111.58 15.29 -4.33
C GLU A 510 -112.10 15.32 -5.77
N ARG A 511 -113.43 15.24 -5.94
CA ARG A 511 -114.09 15.33 -7.25
C ARG A 511 -114.38 16.80 -7.55
N VAL A 512 -113.70 17.35 -8.56
CA VAL A 512 -113.99 18.66 -9.12
C VAL A 512 -114.87 18.49 -10.37
N PRO A 513 -116.00 19.21 -10.51
CA PRO A 513 -116.85 19.12 -11.69
C PRO A 513 -116.18 19.69 -12.94
N ILE A 514 -116.46 19.04 -14.08
CA ILE A 514 -115.94 19.36 -15.41
C ILE A 514 -116.79 20.50 -15.99
N GLU A 515 -116.20 21.68 -16.18
CA GLU A 515 -116.75 22.71 -17.05
C GLU A 515 -116.11 22.68 -18.45
N VAL A 516 -116.95 23.02 -19.40
CA VAL A 516 -116.88 22.72 -20.83
C VAL A 516 -115.77 23.49 -21.54
N ALA A 517 -115.09 22.73 -22.41
CA ALA A 517 -114.26 23.12 -23.55
C ALA A 517 -114.33 24.59 -24.03
N GLN A 518 -113.15 25.20 -24.14
CA GLN A 518 -112.83 26.06 -25.29
C GLN A 518 -111.57 25.56 -25.98
N GLN A 519 -111.78 24.90 -27.12
CA GLN A 519 -110.77 24.75 -28.16
C GLN A 519 -110.56 26.13 -28.80
N ARG A 520 -109.31 26.61 -28.82
CA ARG A 520 -108.92 27.66 -29.76
C ARG A 520 -107.58 27.32 -30.38
N TRP A 521 -107.65 26.60 -31.50
CA TRP A 521 -106.58 26.56 -32.48
C TRP A 521 -106.66 27.84 -33.32
N GLY A 522 -105.51 28.46 -33.58
CA GLY A 522 -105.36 29.38 -34.70
C GLY A 522 -104.33 30.49 -34.50
N GLY A 523 -103.17 30.34 -35.15
CA GLY A 523 -102.58 31.47 -35.90
C GLY A 523 -101.27 32.09 -35.40
N SER A 524 -100.16 31.55 -35.90
CA SER A 524 -99.00 32.20 -36.53
C SER A 524 -98.36 33.50 -35.99
N SER A 525 -97.02 33.41 -35.97
CA SER A 525 -96.03 34.46 -36.30
C SER A 525 -95.32 35.15 -35.13
N ARG A 526 -94.02 34.82 -35.02
CA ARG A 526 -92.82 35.70 -34.87
C ARG A 526 -92.95 36.86 -33.87
N THR A 527 -92.05 37.07 -32.89
CA THR A 527 -90.59 37.30 -33.05
C THR A 527 -89.95 37.52 -31.68
N GLY A 528 -88.66 37.15 -31.56
CA GLY A 528 -87.66 37.68 -30.61
C GLY A 528 -87.27 36.69 -29.50
N GLY A 529 -86.06 36.12 -29.40
CA GLY A 529 -84.69 36.43 -29.87
C GLY A 529 -83.76 36.21 -28.65
N CYS A 530 -82.50 35.73 -28.67
CA CYS A 530 -81.41 35.56 -29.64
C CYS A 530 -80.30 34.62 -29.01
N PRO A 531 -79.03 34.51 -29.48
CA PRO A 531 -78.56 33.60 -30.54
C PRO A 531 -77.24 32.83 -30.19
N ARG A 532 -76.82 31.86 -31.02
CA ARG A 532 -75.42 31.37 -31.29
C ARG A 532 -75.56 30.16 -32.24
N GLY A 533 -75.00 30.06 -33.44
CA GLY A 533 -73.83 30.67 -34.06
C GLY A 533 -72.91 29.54 -34.54
N ALA A 534 -73.11 29.06 -35.78
CA ALA A 534 -72.38 27.95 -36.39
C ALA A 534 -71.26 28.45 -37.33
N TYR A 535 -70.12 27.75 -37.40
CA TYR A 535 -69.19 27.83 -38.52
C TYR A 535 -68.51 26.47 -38.79
N ARG A 536 -68.37 26.16 -40.09
CA ARG A 536 -67.70 25.00 -40.71
C ARG A 536 -66.18 25.22 -40.82
N PRO A 537 -65.36 24.18 -41.02
CA PRO A 537 -63.90 24.28 -41.14
C PRO A 537 -63.43 24.56 -42.57
N LYS A 538 -62.27 25.21 -42.70
CA LYS A 538 -61.44 25.28 -43.93
C LYS A 538 -60.02 24.81 -43.61
N THR A 539 -59.47 24.10 -44.60
CA THR A 539 -58.12 23.54 -44.71
C THR A 539 -57.02 24.60 -44.90
N GLY A 540 -55.79 24.32 -44.47
CA GLY A 540 -54.59 25.02 -44.97
C GLY A 540 -53.31 24.94 -44.13
N VAL A 541 -52.38 24.08 -44.58
CA VAL A 541 -50.92 24.26 -44.69
C VAL A 541 -50.02 24.27 -43.42
N THR A 542 -49.21 23.19 -43.38
CA THR A 542 -47.87 22.95 -42.81
C THR A 542 -47.09 24.10 -42.16
N HIS A 543 -46.49 23.84 -40.98
CA HIS A 543 -45.07 24.08 -40.74
C HIS A 543 -44.51 23.13 -39.66
N THR A 544 -43.29 22.68 -39.95
CA THR A 544 -42.38 21.76 -39.25
C THR A 544 -41.98 22.20 -37.83
N ALA A 545 -41.91 21.27 -36.90
CA ALA A 545 -41.09 21.41 -35.68
C ALA A 545 -40.11 20.23 -35.57
N ARG A 546 -38.83 20.56 -35.57
CA ARG A 546 -37.69 19.66 -35.34
C ARG A 546 -37.65 19.26 -33.86
N CYS A 547 -37.33 17.99 -33.60
CA CYS A 547 -36.82 17.55 -32.30
C CYS A 547 -35.47 18.24 -32.03
N VAL A 548 -35.30 18.73 -30.80
CA VAL A 548 -34.01 18.99 -30.18
C VAL A 548 -33.84 17.94 -29.09
#